data_AF-A0A2B4RUQ8-F1
#
_entry.id   AF-A0A2B4RUQ8-F1
#
_cell.length_a   1.000
_cell.length_b   1.000
_cell.length_c   1.000
_cell.angle_alpha   90.00
_cell.angle_beta   90.00
_cell.angle_gamma   90.00
#
_symmetry.space_group_name_H-M   'P 1'
#
loop_
_entity.id
_entity.type
_entity.pdbx_description
1 polymer ?
#
loop_
_entity_poly.entity_id
_entity_poly.type
_entity_poly.pdbx_seq_one_letter_code
_entity_poly.pdbx_strand_id
1 'polypeptide(L)'
;MAFAHDLDGQDLEEFLDSMRQCFDEQPRINASLEQFVEQWNFHGIRTTGYHSPMALWHAGTLQSMDEAVLDCEPESYGTDFESSISEMNGDVDIVVPENQVQLTEQEIAVLKTHVPDPLEDDGNSGIDLLSVFAMLSNQ
;
A
#
# COMPACT_ATOMS: atom_id res chain seq x y z
N MET A 1 26.20 -14.10 -28.98
CA MET A 1 26.07 -12.63 -28.97
C MET A 1 24.60 -12.34 -29.05
N ALA A 2 23.94 -12.23 -27.90
CA ALA A 2 22.52 -11.95 -27.78
C ALA A 2 22.38 -10.81 -26.77
N PHE A 3 21.50 -9.90 -27.12
CA PHE A 3 21.45 -8.51 -26.69
C PHE A 3 21.18 -8.38 -25.18
N ALA A 4 22.06 -7.67 -24.48
CA ALA A 4 21.64 -6.95 -23.29
C ALA A 4 20.69 -5.85 -23.79
N HIS A 5 19.40 -6.00 -23.48
CA HIS A 5 18.46 -4.91 -23.64
C HIS A 5 18.74 -3.97 -22.46
N ASP A 6 19.42 -2.86 -22.73
CA ASP A 6 19.48 -1.74 -21.79
C ASP A 6 18.02 -1.36 -21.52
N LEU A 7 17.56 -1.58 -20.29
CA LEU A 7 16.31 -1.01 -19.81
C LEU A 7 16.61 0.47 -19.56
N ASP A 8 16.03 1.35 -20.36
CA ASP A 8 16.25 2.78 -20.19
C ASP A 8 15.36 3.34 -19.07
N GLY A 9 15.59 4.60 -18.68
CA GLY A 9 14.83 5.23 -17.59
C GLY A 9 13.32 5.30 -17.82
N GLN A 10 12.83 5.19 -19.06
CA GLN A 10 11.39 5.13 -19.32
C GLN A 10 10.81 3.76 -18.96
N ASP A 11 11.55 2.66 -19.17
CA ASP A 11 11.11 1.31 -18.79
C ASP A 11 10.97 1.18 -17.26
N LEU A 12 11.86 1.85 -16.50
CA LEU A 12 11.80 1.86 -15.04
C LEU A 12 10.64 2.72 -14.52
N GLU A 13 10.41 3.89 -15.11
CA GLU A 13 9.27 4.74 -14.77
C GLU A 13 7.94 4.04 -15.10
N GLU A 14 7.84 3.39 -16.26
CA GLU A 14 6.64 2.63 -16.64
C GLU A 14 6.41 1.42 -15.73
N PHE A 15 7.49 0.77 -15.26
CA PHE A 15 7.41 -0.30 -14.25
C PHE A 15 6.99 0.24 -12.87
N LEU A 16 7.55 1.37 -12.42
CA LEU A 16 7.20 1.98 -11.14
C LEU A 16 5.78 2.53 -11.15
N ASP A 17 5.33 3.10 -12.26
CA ASP A 17 3.95 3.57 -12.46
C ASP A 17 3.00 2.37 -12.49
N SER A 18 3.39 1.25 -13.12
CA SER A 18 2.64 -0.01 -13.06
C SER A 18 2.58 -0.59 -11.64
N MET A 19 3.67 -0.53 -10.87
CA MET A 19 3.69 -0.97 -9.47
C MET A 19 2.85 -0.05 -8.57
N ARG A 20 2.91 1.27 -8.78
CA ARG A 20 2.07 2.26 -8.10
C ARG A 20 0.60 2.03 -8.41
N GLN A 21 0.26 1.87 -9.69
CA GLN A 21 -1.09 1.51 -10.13
C GLN A 21 -1.56 0.23 -9.45
N CYS A 22 -0.70 -0.80 -9.36
CA CYS A 22 -1.05 -2.06 -8.71
C CYS A 22 -1.28 -1.91 -7.20
N PHE A 23 -0.55 -1.02 -6.51
CA PHE A 23 -0.77 -0.70 -5.10
C PHE A 23 -2.04 0.14 -4.88
N ASP A 24 -2.25 1.17 -5.71
CA ASP A 24 -3.44 2.04 -5.68
C ASP A 24 -4.72 1.27 -6.07
N GLU A 25 -4.60 0.18 -6.84
CA GLU A 25 -5.68 -0.72 -7.24
C GLU A 25 -5.80 -1.96 -6.33
N GLN A 26 -5.26 -1.98 -5.10
CA GLN A 26 -5.59 -3.04 -4.15
C GLN A 26 -6.84 -2.67 -3.33
N PRO A 27 -8.06 -3.02 -3.77
CA PRO A 27 -9.29 -2.60 -3.11
C PRO A 27 -9.35 -3.07 -1.65
N ARG A 28 -8.70 -4.18 -1.31
CA ARG A 28 -8.63 -4.70 0.06
C ARG A 28 -7.78 -3.85 0.99
N ILE A 29 -6.60 -3.42 0.52
CA ILE A 29 -5.73 -2.54 1.31
C ILE A 29 -6.42 -1.19 1.46
N ASN A 30 -6.97 -0.65 0.37
CA ASN A 30 -7.69 0.62 0.40
C ASN A 30 -8.89 0.59 1.33
N ALA A 31 -9.75 -0.44 1.25
CA ALA A 31 -10.89 -0.59 2.16
C ALA A 31 -10.44 -0.71 3.63
N SER A 32 -9.33 -1.41 3.90
CA SER A 32 -8.79 -1.52 5.26
C SER A 32 -8.21 -0.19 5.76
N LEU A 33 -7.55 0.57 4.88
CA LEU A 33 -7.05 1.90 5.18
C LEU A 33 -8.18 2.89 5.43
N GLU A 34 -9.24 2.87 4.61
CA GLU A 34 -10.45 3.68 4.80
C GLU A 34 -11.08 3.40 6.18
N GLN A 35 -11.29 2.13 6.52
CA GLN A 35 -11.83 1.75 7.84
C GLN A 35 -10.91 2.16 8.99
N PHE A 36 -9.60 2.05 8.81
CA PHE A 36 -8.63 2.49 9.81
C PHE A 36 -8.72 4.00 10.03
N VAL A 37 -8.74 4.80 8.95
CA VAL A 37 -8.85 6.26 9.02
C VAL A 37 -10.13 6.67 9.72
N GLU A 38 -11.27 6.07 9.35
CA GLU A 38 -12.56 6.33 10.01
C GLU A 38 -12.49 6.03 11.52
N GLN A 39 -12.01 4.86 11.91
CA GLN A 39 -11.96 4.50 13.33
C GLN A 39 -10.96 5.36 14.10
N TRP A 40 -9.77 5.59 13.53
CA TRP A 40 -8.71 6.33 14.18
C TRP A 40 -9.10 7.79 14.43
N ASN A 41 -9.64 8.47 13.42
CA ASN A 41 -9.99 9.90 13.48
C ASN A 41 -11.05 10.22 14.54
N PHE A 42 -11.91 9.25 14.86
CA PHE A 42 -12.98 9.40 15.85
C PHE A 42 -12.74 8.63 17.15
N HIS A 43 -11.63 7.90 17.29
CA HIS A 43 -11.28 7.18 18.51
C HIS A 43 -10.73 8.14 19.58
N GLY A 44 -11.26 8.07 20.81
CA GLY A 44 -10.80 8.90 21.92
C GLY A 44 -9.44 8.47 22.47
N ILE A 45 -8.45 9.37 22.42
CA ILE A 45 -7.11 9.10 22.93
C ILE A 45 -7.06 9.33 24.44
N ARG A 46 -6.71 8.28 25.20
CA ARG A 46 -6.73 8.32 26.68
C ARG A 46 -5.80 9.37 27.28
N THR A 47 -4.62 9.59 26.68
CA THR A 47 -3.60 10.54 27.19
C THR A 47 -3.99 12.01 27.00
N THR A 48 -5.00 12.29 26.17
CA THR A 48 -5.52 13.63 25.90
C THR A 48 -6.93 13.81 26.44
N GLY A 49 -7.34 13.01 27.43
CA GLY A 49 -8.66 13.11 28.06
C GLY A 49 -9.80 12.58 27.17
N TYR A 50 -9.52 11.57 26.34
CA TYR A 50 -10.47 10.92 25.43
C TYR A 50 -10.94 11.81 24.26
N HIS A 51 -10.23 12.89 23.95
CA HIS A 51 -10.45 13.62 22.70
C HIS A 51 -9.96 12.79 21.52
N SER A 52 -10.73 12.77 20.43
CA SER A 52 -10.30 12.12 19.20
C SER A 52 -9.24 12.94 18.46
N PRO A 53 -8.44 12.33 17.57
CA PRO A 53 -7.53 13.05 16.69
C PRO A 53 -8.21 14.25 16.01
N MET A 54 -9.41 14.07 15.46
CA MET A 54 -10.14 15.16 14.82
C MET A 54 -10.57 16.26 15.78
N ALA A 55 -11.00 15.93 17.00
CA ALA A 55 -11.31 16.93 18.00
C ALA A 55 -10.09 17.76 18.39
N LEU A 56 -8.92 17.11 18.51
CA LEU A 56 -7.65 17.77 18.79
C LEU A 56 -7.19 18.64 17.62
N TRP A 57 -7.35 18.18 16.38
CA TRP A 57 -7.07 18.95 15.16
C TRP A 57 -7.86 20.25 15.16
N HIS A 58 -9.20 20.18 15.22
CA HIS A 58 -10.04 21.38 15.23
C HIS A 58 -9.72 22.31 16.41
N ALA A 59 -9.47 21.77 17.59
CA ALA A 59 -9.10 22.58 18.75
C ALA A 59 -7.76 23.31 18.55
N GLY A 60 -6.78 22.66 17.91
CA GLY A 60 -5.49 23.24 17.56
C GLY A 60 -5.61 24.30 16.47
N THR A 61 -6.34 24.00 15.38
CA THR A 61 -6.57 24.93 14.27
C THR A 61 -7.27 26.20 14.74
N LEU A 62 -8.31 26.10 15.58
CA LEU A 62 -9.02 27.26 16.14
C LEU A 62 -8.14 28.14 17.03
N GLN A 63 -7.09 27.57 17.62
CA GLN A 63 -6.14 28.29 18.48
C GLN A 63 -4.92 28.80 17.71
N SER A 64 -4.77 28.41 16.44
CA SER A 64 -3.64 28.81 15.60
C SER A 64 -3.81 30.24 15.08
N MET A 65 -2.69 30.95 14.98
CA MET A 65 -2.60 32.23 14.25
C MET A 65 -1.78 32.07 12.96
N ASP A 66 -1.36 30.85 12.63
CA ASP A 66 -0.57 30.52 11.45
C ASP A 66 -1.50 30.17 10.28
N GLU A 67 -1.47 31.00 9.22
CA GLU A 67 -2.28 30.81 8.01
C GLU A 67 -1.97 29.46 7.33
N ALA A 68 -0.72 28.97 7.39
CA ALA A 68 -0.36 27.68 6.79
C ALA A 68 -1.05 26.49 7.49
N VAL A 69 -1.38 26.62 8.78
CA VAL A 69 -2.12 25.62 9.54
C VAL A 69 -3.63 25.73 9.29
N LEU A 70 -4.12 26.94 9.02
CA LEU A 70 -5.53 27.19 8.72
C LEU A 70 -5.93 26.70 7.31
N ASP A 71 -5.00 26.79 6.36
CA ASP A 71 -5.19 26.33 4.99
C ASP A 71 -4.83 24.84 4.79
N CYS A 72 -4.37 24.15 5.84
CA CYS A 72 -4.02 22.73 5.80
C CYS A 72 -5.27 21.88 6.08
N GLU A 73 -5.62 21.02 5.13
CA GLU A 73 -6.63 19.98 5.35
C GLU A 73 -6.02 18.81 6.16
N PRO A 74 -6.78 18.20 7.09
CA PRO A 74 -6.28 17.12 7.94
C PRO A 74 -5.79 15.91 7.12
N GLU A 75 -6.39 15.64 5.96
CA GLU A 75 -5.99 14.57 5.04
C GLU A 75 -4.64 14.84 4.35
N SER A 76 -4.20 16.09 4.32
CA SER A 76 -2.96 16.55 3.68
C SER A 76 -1.79 16.64 4.68
N TYR A 77 -2.08 16.55 5.99
CA TYR A 77 -1.07 16.74 7.03
C TYR A 77 0.03 15.66 6.98
N GLY A 78 1.28 16.09 6.85
CA GLY A 78 2.45 15.21 6.82
C GLY A 78 2.75 14.60 5.45
N THR A 79 1.93 14.88 4.45
CA THR A 79 2.17 14.48 3.06
C THR A 79 3.03 15.54 2.38
N ASP A 80 4.28 15.21 2.07
CA ASP A 80 5.16 16.08 1.31
C ASP A 80 5.01 15.80 -0.20
N PHE A 81 4.04 16.47 -0.83
CA PHE A 81 3.83 16.39 -2.28
C PHE A 81 4.99 16.99 -3.09
N GLU A 82 5.83 17.82 -2.46
CA GLU A 82 7.00 18.46 -3.09
C GLU A 82 8.29 17.67 -2.81
N SER A 83 8.22 16.57 -2.05
CA SER A 83 9.31 15.62 -1.92
C SER A 83 9.63 15.08 -3.30
N SER A 84 10.70 15.60 -3.88
CA SER A 84 11.34 14.99 -5.04
C SER A 84 11.63 13.56 -4.62
N ILE A 85 11.12 12.59 -5.38
CA ILE A 85 11.62 11.22 -5.32
C ILE A 85 13.12 11.41 -5.48
N SER A 86 13.90 11.19 -4.43
CA SER A 86 15.35 11.16 -4.60
C SER A 86 15.55 10.04 -5.59
N GLU A 87 15.85 10.39 -6.85
CA GLU A 87 16.35 9.46 -7.85
C GLU A 87 17.30 8.57 -7.07
N MET A 88 16.97 7.28 -6.97
CA MET A 88 17.85 6.29 -6.33
C MET A 88 19.10 6.24 -7.19
N ASN A 89 19.98 7.21 -7.00
CA ASN A 89 21.26 7.37 -7.66
C ASN A 89 22.20 6.41 -6.95
N GLY A 90 21.99 5.15 -7.25
CA GLY A 90 22.73 4.01 -6.76
C GLY A 90 22.28 2.84 -7.60
N ASP A 91 23.23 2.29 -8.33
CA ASP A 91 23.21 1.02 -9.06
C ASP A 91 22.83 -0.14 -8.10
N VAL A 92 21.62 -0.08 -7.54
CA VAL A 92 21.02 -1.12 -6.73
C VAL A 92 20.23 -1.97 -7.72
N ASP A 93 20.96 -2.86 -8.38
CA ASP A 93 20.38 -3.92 -9.19
C ASP A 93 19.55 -4.81 -8.24
N ILE A 94 18.26 -4.52 -8.13
CA ILE A 94 17.32 -5.39 -7.42
C ILE A 94 17.15 -6.63 -8.29
N VAL A 95 18.06 -7.58 -8.09
CA VAL A 95 17.99 -8.87 -8.77
C VAL A 95 16.86 -9.68 -8.12
N VAL A 96 15.68 -9.65 -8.76
CA VAL A 96 14.59 -10.56 -8.42
C VAL A 96 15.02 -11.97 -8.88
N PRO A 97 15.22 -12.93 -7.95
CA PRO A 97 15.59 -14.28 -8.33
C PRO A 97 14.46 -14.92 -9.14
N GLU A 98 14.79 -15.59 -10.23
CA GLU A 98 13.81 -16.42 -10.94
C GLU A 98 13.21 -17.47 -9.99
N ASN A 99 11.88 -17.60 -10.02
CA ASN A 99 11.20 -18.62 -9.26
C ASN A 99 11.62 -20.00 -9.79
N GLN A 100 12.37 -20.75 -8.96
CA GLN A 100 12.91 -22.05 -9.34
C GLN A 100 11.83 -23.14 -9.42
N VAL A 101 10.61 -22.85 -8.97
CA VAL A 101 9.47 -23.77 -9.04
C VAL A 101 8.70 -23.50 -10.33
N GLN A 102 8.86 -24.38 -11.31
CA GLN A 102 8.01 -24.38 -12.50
C GLN A 102 6.78 -25.26 -12.25
N LEU A 103 5.62 -24.63 -12.16
CA LEU A 103 4.36 -25.31 -11.97
C LEU A 103 3.84 -25.83 -13.31
N THR A 104 3.31 -27.05 -13.31
CA THR A 104 2.55 -27.59 -14.44
C THR A 104 1.22 -26.86 -14.60
N GLU A 105 0.63 -26.90 -15.80
CA GLU A 105 -0.70 -26.29 -16.03
C GLU A 105 -1.78 -26.82 -15.08
N GLN A 106 -1.64 -28.08 -14.65
CA GLN A 106 -2.55 -28.72 -13.71
C GLN A 106 -2.41 -28.14 -12.30
N GLU A 107 -1.18 -27.93 -11.84
CA GLU A 107 -0.91 -27.27 -10.55
C GLU A 107 -1.33 -25.80 -10.56
N ILE A 108 -1.15 -25.11 -11.69
CA ILE A 108 -1.67 -23.74 -11.89
C ILE A 108 -3.20 -23.73 -11.81
N ALA A 109 -3.88 -24.70 -12.43
CA ALA A 109 -5.34 -24.79 -12.38
C ALA A 109 -5.85 -25.07 -10.96
N VAL A 110 -5.15 -25.92 -10.19
CA VAL A 110 -5.43 -26.17 -8.77
C VAL A 110 -5.22 -24.90 -7.95
N LEU A 111 -4.10 -24.19 -8.15
CA LEU A 111 -3.84 -22.93 -7.46
C LEU A 111 -4.92 -21.88 -7.75
N LYS A 112 -5.33 -21.71 -9.01
CA LYS A 112 -6.40 -20.77 -9.39
C LYS A 112 -7.78 -21.14 -8.82
N THR A 113 -8.01 -22.39 -8.45
CA THR A 113 -9.27 -22.82 -7.81
C THR A 113 -9.23 -22.69 -6.29
N HIS A 114 -8.06 -22.73 -5.68
CA HIS A 114 -7.90 -22.74 -4.22
C HIS A 114 -7.36 -21.43 -3.62
N VAL A 115 -6.66 -20.63 -4.41
CA VAL A 115 -6.17 -19.30 -4.00
C VAL A 115 -7.16 -18.28 -4.56
N PRO A 116 -7.93 -17.60 -3.68
CA PRO A 116 -8.80 -16.49 -4.10
C PRO A 116 -8.00 -15.42 -4.86
N ASP A 117 -8.65 -14.65 -5.72
CA ASP A 117 -7.99 -13.51 -6.34
C ASP A 117 -7.65 -12.47 -5.25
N PRO A 118 -6.36 -12.13 -5.05
CA PRO A 118 -5.96 -11.13 -4.07
C PRO A 118 -6.46 -9.72 -4.41
N LEU A 119 -6.90 -9.47 -5.65
CA LEU A 119 -7.39 -8.17 -6.10
C LEU A 119 -8.92 -8.06 -6.05
N GLU A 120 -9.66 -9.17 -5.94
CA GLU A 120 -11.12 -9.11 -5.77
C GLU A 120 -11.49 -8.85 -4.31
N ASP A 121 -12.54 -8.08 -4.04
CA ASP A 121 -13.09 -7.97 -2.68
C ASP A 121 -13.86 -9.25 -2.30
N ASP A 122 -13.36 -10.01 -1.32
CA ASP A 122 -14.03 -11.22 -0.81
C ASP A 122 -15.01 -10.94 0.34
N GLY A 123 -15.19 -9.68 0.75
CA GLY A 123 -16.01 -9.31 1.89
C GLY A 123 -15.47 -9.77 3.26
N ASN A 124 -14.25 -10.31 3.31
CA ASN A 124 -13.59 -10.85 4.50
C ASN A 124 -12.14 -10.34 4.64
N SER A 125 -11.80 -9.22 3.99
CA SER A 125 -10.50 -8.54 4.08
C SER A 125 -9.29 -9.45 3.84
N GLY A 126 -9.44 -10.55 3.10
CA GLY A 126 -8.34 -11.43 2.73
C GLY A 126 -7.91 -12.40 3.84
N ILE A 127 -8.71 -12.58 4.89
CA ILE A 127 -8.46 -13.62 5.91
C ILE A 127 -8.36 -15.01 5.27
N ASP A 128 -9.14 -15.27 4.23
CA ASP A 128 -9.13 -16.55 3.54
C ASP A 128 -7.83 -16.77 2.75
N LEU A 129 -7.23 -15.72 2.18
CA LEU A 129 -5.90 -15.78 1.54
C LEU A 129 -4.80 -16.16 2.55
N LEU A 130 -4.84 -15.57 3.76
CA LEU A 130 -3.89 -15.90 4.84
C LEU A 130 -4.02 -17.35 5.28
N SER A 131 -5.25 -17.87 5.32
CA SER A 131 -5.51 -19.25 5.71
C SER A 131 -4.94 -20.25 4.70
N VAL A 132 -5.03 -19.96 3.39
CA VAL A 132 -4.47 -20.81 2.34
C VAL A 132 -2.95 -20.82 2.40
N PHE A 133 -2.31 -19.65 2.61
CA PHE A 133 -0.86 -19.57 2.81
C PHE A 133 -0.38 -20.37 4.04
N ALA A 134 -1.14 -20.33 5.14
CA ALA A 134 -0.85 -21.09 6.34
C ALA A 134 -1.01 -22.61 6.16
N MET A 135 -1.96 -23.05 5.32
CA MET A 135 -2.10 -24.46 4.94
C MET A 135 -0.97 -24.96 4.04
N LEU A 136 -0.47 -24.11 3.14
CA LEU A 136 0.63 -24.46 2.23
C LEU A 136 2.02 -24.39 2.89
N SER A 137 2.22 -23.55 3.92
CA SER A 137 3.49 -23.48 4.67
C SER A 137 3.73 -24.64 5.65
N ASN A 138 2.76 -25.53 5.84
CA ASN A 138 2.86 -26.70 6.74
C ASN A 138 3.12 -28.02 6.01
N GLN A 139 3.56 -27.99 4.75
CA GLN A 139 4.01 -29.17 3.99
C GLN A 139 5.52 -29.16 3.76
#